data_AF-A0AAE1ER92-F1
#
_entry.id   AF-A0AAE1ER92-F1
#
_cell.length_a   1.000
_cell.length_b   1.000
_cell.length_c   1.000
_cell.angle_alpha   90.00
_cell.angle_beta   90.00
_cell.angle_gamma   90.00
#
_symmetry.space_group_name_H-M   'P 1'
#
loop_
_entity.id
_entity.type
_entity.pdbx_description
1 polymer ?
#
loop_
_entity_poly.entity_id
_entity_poly.type
_entity_poly.pdbx_seq_one_letter_code
_entity_poly.pdbx_strand_id
1 'polypeptide(L)'
;MKALGFVRSALNTKWVTWDYFSKGWLFFIREEALTLFILSVIMWVIDTFTGRDTCCKLFHLGLIVLVRRVMAGGICNSTKRLDGQTVVITGCNVGIGKETARDLSQRGAKIIMACRDTKTAEKTAHEISNETGGDLVVMKLDLASLSSIRAFAADLKKKESKIHILINNAGVMMCPFKKTEDGFEMQMGTNHFGHFLLTNLLLPLLSHGQPARIITVSSLAHTRGVIPFDDMMYEKGYDKVKAYENSKLANVLFTRQLAKRLKGTSIEVFSLHPGAVQSNLGRHVLGQWSASTLITLFIKTTAEGAQTSIFCALEARQQEPHYFSDCAQGYAVSAAQDDEAAEKLWKLSEKMVGL
;
A
#
# COMPACT_ATOMS: atom_id res chain seq x y z
N MET A 1 -7.18 -30.55 17.82
CA MET A 1 -8.37 -29.66 17.83
C MET A 1 -8.09 -28.16 17.68
N LYS A 2 -6.90 -27.61 18.01
CA LYS A 2 -6.60 -26.16 17.84
C LYS A 2 -6.27 -25.71 16.39
N ALA A 3 -5.79 -26.61 15.52
CA ALA A 3 -5.48 -26.29 14.11
C ALA A 3 -6.74 -26.12 13.22
N LEU A 4 -7.84 -26.82 13.54
CA LEU A 4 -9.11 -26.70 12.82
C LEU A 4 -9.86 -25.39 13.15
N GLY A 5 -9.64 -24.80 14.32
CA GLY A 5 -10.19 -23.50 14.68
C GLY A 5 -9.59 -22.34 13.87
N PHE A 6 -8.29 -22.41 13.55
CA PHE A 6 -7.60 -21.41 12.73
C PHE A 6 -8.10 -21.43 11.28
N VAL A 7 -8.28 -22.63 10.70
CA VAL A 7 -8.83 -22.79 9.35
C VAL A 7 -10.30 -22.34 9.30
N ARG A 8 -11.10 -22.65 10.33
CA ARG A 8 -12.52 -22.24 10.40
C ARG A 8 -12.71 -20.73 10.63
N SER A 9 -11.78 -20.08 11.35
CA SER A 9 -11.73 -18.63 11.51
C SER A 9 -11.23 -17.91 10.25
N ALA A 10 -10.27 -18.51 9.53
CA ALA A 10 -9.77 -17.98 8.26
C ALA A 10 -10.80 -18.11 7.12
N LEU A 11 -11.70 -19.10 7.22
CA LEU A 11 -12.77 -19.41 6.27
C LEU A 11 -14.14 -18.85 6.67
N ASN A 12 -14.25 -17.93 7.64
CA ASN A 12 -15.50 -17.21 7.89
C ASN A 12 -15.69 -16.15 6.79
N THR A 13 -16.06 -16.62 5.60
CA THR A 13 -16.07 -15.94 4.30
C THR A 13 -17.22 -14.95 4.10
N LYS A 14 -17.63 -14.22 5.15
CA LYS A 14 -18.58 -13.09 4.97
C LYS A 14 -17.97 -11.88 4.25
N TRP A 15 -16.64 -11.83 4.07
CA TRP A 15 -15.97 -10.79 3.27
C TRP A 15 -15.60 -11.24 1.85
N VAL A 16 -15.69 -12.54 1.56
CA VAL A 16 -15.57 -13.09 0.18
C VAL A 16 -16.98 -13.19 -0.41
N THR A 17 -17.76 -12.14 -0.26
CA THR A 17 -19.11 -12.07 -0.82
C THR A 17 -19.02 -11.83 -2.31
N TRP A 18 -20.03 -12.31 -3.04
CA TRP A 18 -20.22 -12.01 -4.47
C TRP A 18 -20.09 -10.51 -4.76
N ASP A 19 -20.45 -9.64 -3.81
CA ASP A 19 -20.34 -8.18 -3.89
C ASP A 19 -18.89 -7.64 -4.03
N TYR A 20 -17.89 -8.33 -3.45
CA TYR A 20 -16.47 -7.98 -3.59
C TYR A 20 -15.96 -8.26 -5.02
N PHE A 21 -16.44 -9.36 -5.62
CA PHE A 21 -16.13 -9.72 -7.01
C PHE A 21 -17.03 -9.01 -8.03
N SER A 22 -18.23 -8.57 -7.63
CA SER A 22 -19.19 -8.00 -8.56
C SER A 22 -18.96 -6.52 -8.83
N LYS A 23 -18.53 -5.72 -7.86
CA LYS A 23 -18.48 -4.26 -8.07
C LYS A 23 -17.18 -3.75 -8.69
N GLY A 24 -16.07 -4.49 -8.54
CA GLY A 24 -14.77 -4.13 -9.15
C GLY A 24 -14.26 -5.08 -10.24
N TRP A 25 -14.76 -6.33 -10.28
CA TRP A 25 -14.20 -7.40 -11.13
C TRP A 25 -15.19 -7.96 -12.18
N LEU A 26 -16.48 -7.59 -12.14
CA LEU A 26 -17.50 -8.14 -13.06
C LEU A 26 -17.21 -7.90 -14.54
N PHE A 27 -16.49 -6.83 -14.88
CA PHE A 27 -16.15 -6.54 -16.27
C PHE A 27 -14.96 -7.39 -16.76
N PHE A 28 -14.04 -7.78 -15.87
CA PHE A 28 -12.80 -8.46 -16.24
C PHE A 28 -12.91 -9.98 -16.19
N ILE A 29 -13.63 -10.54 -15.20
CA ILE A 29 -13.79 -12.00 -15.06
C ILE A 29 -14.75 -12.56 -16.11
N ARG A 30 -15.77 -11.81 -16.54
CA ARG A 30 -16.90 -12.40 -17.26
C ARG A 30 -16.57 -12.77 -18.71
N GLU A 31 -15.75 -12.00 -19.39
CA GLU A 31 -15.34 -12.34 -20.77
C GLU A 31 -14.15 -13.30 -20.77
N GLU A 32 -13.06 -13.02 -20.02
CA GLU A 32 -11.87 -13.88 -20.05
C GLU A 32 -12.10 -15.27 -19.45
N ALA A 33 -12.89 -15.41 -18.37
CA ALA A 33 -13.18 -16.73 -17.78
C ALA A 33 -14.12 -17.56 -18.66
N LEU A 34 -15.07 -16.91 -19.35
CA LEU A 34 -15.95 -17.59 -20.31
C LEU A 34 -15.15 -18.03 -21.54
N THR A 35 -14.25 -17.18 -22.04
CA THR A 35 -13.34 -17.53 -23.14
C THR A 35 -12.44 -18.70 -22.76
N LEU A 36 -11.86 -18.72 -21.56
CA LEU A 36 -11.05 -19.85 -21.11
C LEU A 36 -11.88 -21.11 -20.87
N PHE A 37 -13.10 -21.01 -20.37
CA PHE A 37 -13.99 -22.16 -20.25
C PHE A 37 -14.33 -22.75 -21.63
N ILE A 38 -14.69 -21.91 -22.61
CA ILE A 38 -14.98 -22.36 -23.97
C ILE A 38 -13.73 -22.99 -24.61
N LEU A 39 -12.56 -22.35 -24.47
CA LEU A 39 -11.30 -22.90 -24.94
C LEU A 39 -10.96 -24.23 -24.25
N SER A 40 -11.25 -24.39 -22.96
CA SER A 40 -11.03 -25.64 -22.23
C SER A 40 -11.84 -26.80 -22.80
N VAL A 41 -13.10 -26.54 -23.16
CA VAL A 41 -14.01 -27.54 -23.73
C VAL A 41 -13.58 -27.92 -25.15
N ILE A 42 -13.21 -26.94 -25.98
CA ILE A 42 -12.72 -27.18 -27.34
C ILE A 42 -11.42 -28.00 -27.31
N MET A 43 -10.49 -27.67 -26.41
CA MET A 43 -9.21 -28.36 -26.29
C MET A 43 -9.36 -29.78 -25.74
N TRP A 44 -10.29 -30.02 -24.81
CA TRP A 44 -10.64 -31.36 -24.33
C TRP A 44 -11.20 -32.26 -25.45
N VAL A 45 -12.05 -31.71 -26.32
CA VAL A 45 -12.56 -32.42 -27.50
C VAL A 45 -11.40 -32.78 -28.44
N ILE A 46 -10.49 -31.85 -28.73
CA ILE A 46 -9.34 -32.09 -29.62
C ILE A 46 -8.42 -33.18 -29.07
N ASP A 47 -8.09 -33.18 -27.78
CA ASP A 47 -7.25 -34.21 -27.17
C ASP A 47 -7.92 -35.59 -27.18
N THR A 48 -9.24 -35.64 -26.97
CA THR A 48 -10.02 -36.88 -27.06
C THR A 48 -9.95 -37.50 -28.46
N PHE A 49 -9.93 -36.68 -29.51
CA PHE A 49 -9.84 -37.15 -30.90
C PHE A 49 -8.40 -37.39 -31.39
N THR A 50 -7.40 -36.73 -30.83
CA THR A 50 -6.00 -36.81 -31.31
C THR A 50 -5.09 -37.73 -30.49
N GLY A 51 -5.51 -38.17 -29.30
CA GLY A 51 -4.76 -39.09 -28.45
C GLY A 51 -3.44 -38.53 -27.91
N ARG A 52 -3.25 -37.20 -27.96
CA ARG A 52 -2.09 -36.48 -27.39
C ARG A 52 -2.59 -35.61 -26.24
N ASP A 53 -1.76 -35.34 -25.22
CA ASP A 53 -2.12 -34.42 -24.11
C ASP A 53 -1.66 -32.97 -24.36
N THR A 54 -1.13 -32.69 -25.56
CA THR A 54 -0.49 -31.42 -25.89
C THR A 54 -1.46 -30.25 -25.71
N CYS A 55 -2.76 -30.43 -25.99
CA CYS A 55 -3.74 -29.35 -25.81
C CYS A 55 -4.08 -29.13 -24.34
N CYS A 56 -4.18 -30.18 -23.51
CA CYS A 56 -4.31 -30.09 -22.06
C CYS A 56 -3.11 -29.35 -21.43
N LYS A 57 -1.88 -29.63 -21.88
CA LYS A 57 -0.69 -28.90 -21.41
C LYS A 57 -0.70 -27.42 -21.78
N LEU A 58 -1.09 -27.08 -23.01
CA LEU A 58 -1.24 -25.69 -23.45
C LEU A 58 -2.37 -24.98 -22.70
N PHE A 59 -3.47 -25.67 -22.40
CA PHE A 59 -4.56 -25.15 -21.60
C PHE A 59 -4.12 -24.85 -20.15
N HIS A 60 -3.43 -25.80 -19.51
CA HIS A 60 -2.87 -25.58 -18.17
C HIS A 60 -1.86 -24.44 -18.14
N LEU A 61 -1.01 -24.32 -19.17
CA LEU A 61 -0.10 -23.19 -19.31
C LEU A 61 -0.86 -21.86 -19.45
N GLY A 62 -1.92 -21.83 -20.27
CA GLY A 62 -2.80 -20.67 -20.41
C GLY A 62 -3.48 -20.28 -19.10
N LEU A 63 -3.96 -21.25 -18.33
CA LEU A 63 -4.55 -21.02 -17.00
C LEU A 63 -3.52 -20.49 -16.00
N ILE A 64 -2.29 -21.02 -16.01
CA ILE A 64 -1.20 -20.53 -15.17
C ILE A 64 -0.87 -19.07 -15.51
N VAL A 65 -0.78 -18.74 -16.80
CA VAL A 65 -0.53 -17.36 -17.25
C VAL A 65 -1.68 -16.43 -16.85
N LEU A 66 -2.93 -16.85 -17.00
CA LEU A 66 -4.08 -16.05 -16.56
C LEU A 66 -4.02 -15.82 -15.05
N VAL A 67 -3.87 -16.89 -14.25
CA VAL A 67 -3.80 -16.78 -12.80
C VAL A 67 -2.67 -15.84 -12.41
N ARG A 68 -1.49 -15.96 -13.02
CA ARG A 68 -0.36 -15.06 -12.74
C ARG A 68 -0.68 -13.60 -13.09
N ARG A 69 -1.39 -13.34 -14.20
CA ARG A 69 -1.82 -12.00 -14.63
C ARG A 69 -2.86 -11.41 -13.68
N VAL A 70 -3.83 -12.21 -13.27
CA VAL A 70 -4.83 -11.87 -12.25
C VAL A 70 -4.16 -11.53 -10.92
N MET A 71 -3.17 -12.32 -10.50
CA MET A 71 -2.42 -12.09 -9.26
C MET A 71 -1.48 -10.88 -9.35
N ALA A 72 -0.98 -10.53 -10.54
CA ALA A 72 -0.22 -9.29 -10.78
C ALA A 72 -1.04 -8.03 -10.47
N GLY A 73 -2.35 -8.11 -10.77
CA GLY A 73 -3.28 -7.00 -10.65
C GLY A 73 -3.09 -5.92 -11.71
N GLY A 74 -3.64 -4.74 -11.46
CA GLY A 74 -3.62 -3.62 -12.41
C GLY A 74 -2.23 -3.01 -12.60
N ILE A 75 -1.98 -2.54 -13.82
CA ILE A 75 -0.76 -1.82 -14.21
C ILE A 75 -1.13 -0.37 -14.54
N CYS A 76 -0.34 0.58 -14.04
CA CYS A 76 -0.53 1.99 -14.35
C CYS A 76 0.06 2.32 -15.73
N ASN A 77 -0.79 2.52 -16.73
CA ASN A 77 -0.38 2.84 -18.11
C ASN A 77 -0.24 4.36 -18.38
N SER A 78 -0.24 5.18 -17.32
CA SER A 78 -0.08 6.64 -17.47
C SER A 78 1.24 6.97 -18.16
N THR A 79 1.20 7.91 -19.10
CA THR A 79 2.39 8.52 -19.74
C THR A 79 2.72 9.90 -19.15
N LYS A 80 2.02 10.30 -18.08
CA LYS A 80 2.17 11.62 -17.46
C LYS A 80 3.58 11.84 -16.94
N ARG A 81 4.12 13.02 -17.23
CA ARG A 81 5.39 13.56 -16.74
C ARG A 81 5.20 14.31 -15.42
N LEU A 82 6.26 14.35 -14.63
CA LEU A 82 6.35 15.03 -13.33
C LEU A 82 7.52 16.03 -13.27
N ASP A 83 7.97 16.52 -14.43
CA ASP A 83 9.05 17.50 -14.51
C ASP A 83 8.75 18.73 -13.64
N GLY A 84 9.71 19.11 -12.80
CA GLY A 84 9.57 20.23 -11.85
C GLY A 84 8.72 19.94 -10.61
N GLN A 85 8.26 18.69 -10.43
CA GLN A 85 7.50 18.29 -9.24
C GLN A 85 8.39 17.57 -8.22
N THR A 86 8.31 18.02 -6.97
CA THR A 86 8.90 17.35 -5.81
C THR A 86 7.94 16.32 -5.22
N VAL A 87 8.42 15.08 -5.06
CA VAL A 87 7.70 13.94 -4.49
C VAL A 87 8.44 13.46 -3.24
N VAL A 88 7.74 13.36 -2.11
CA VAL A 88 8.28 12.80 -0.87
C VAL A 88 7.76 11.38 -0.67
N ILE A 89 8.65 10.41 -0.51
CA ILE A 89 8.27 9.01 -0.29
C ILE A 89 8.95 8.49 0.97
N THR A 90 8.15 8.04 1.93
CA THR A 90 8.67 7.39 3.14
C THR A 90 9.06 5.93 2.85
N GLY A 91 10.23 5.48 3.30
CA GLY A 91 10.63 4.07 3.23
C GLY A 91 10.79 3.54 1.81
N CYS A 92 11.44 4.30 0.93
CA CYS A 92 11.68 3.95 -0.48
C CYS A 92 13.08 3.45 -0.80
N ASN A 93 13.85 3.03 0.20
CA ASN A 93 15.16 2.41 0.00
C ASN A 93 15.07 0.94 -0.45
N VAL A 94 13.91 0.29 -0.29
CA VAL A 94 13.68 -1.11 -0.69
C VAL A 94 12.22 -1.33 -1.10
N GLY A 95 11.94 -2.47 -1.73
CA GLY A 95 10.58 -2.97 -1.92
C GLY A 95 9.70 -2.07 -2.80
N ILE A 96 8.42 -1.97 -2.44
CA ILE A 96 7.40 -1.19 -3.16
C ILE A 96 7.79 0.29 -3.27
N GLY A 97 8.32 0.86 -2.18
CA GLY A 97 8.74 2.26 -2.18
C GLY A 97 9.89 2.54 -3.14
N LYS A 98 10.86 1.61 -3.27
CA LYS A 98 11.96 1.72 -4.24
C LYS A 98 11.44 1.75 -5.67
N GLU A 99 10.54 0.83 -6.03
CA GLU A 99 9.98 0.78 -7.38
C GLU A 99 9.05 1.98 -7.67
N THR A 100 8.35 2.48 -6.65
CA THR A 100 7.59 3.75 -6.76
C THR A 100 8.53 4.93 -7.01
N ALA A 101 9.64 5.03 -6.28
CA ALA A 101 10.64 6.08 -6.49
C ALA A 101 11.27 6.00 -7.87
N ARG A 102 11.60 4.79 -8.35
CA ARG A 102 12.17 4.55 -9.68
C ARG A 102 11.26 5.05 -10.80
N ASP A 103 9.99 4.64 -10.80
CA ASP A 103 9.02 5.04 -11.84
C ASP A 103 8.78 6.56 -11.83
N LEU A 104 8.57 7.17 -10.66
CA LEU A 104 8.33 8.61 -10.58
C LEU A 104 9.59 9.43 -10.94
N SER A 105 10.79 8.94 -10.62
CA SER A 105 12.06 9.53 -11.05
C SER A 105 12.22 9.46 -12.57
N GLN A 106 11.90 8.31 -13.18
CA GLN A 106 11.90 8.16 -14.64
C GLN A 106 10.92 9.14 -15.32
N ARG A 107 9.86 9.54 -14.61
CA ARG A 107 8.90 10.57 -15.03
C ARG A 107 9.37 12.01 -14.79
N GLY A 108 10.60 12.22 -14.31
CA GLY A 108 11.20 13.55 -14.13
C GLY A 108 10.91 14.22 -12.80
N ALA A 109 10.29 13.50 -11.85
CA ALA A 109 10.11 14.03 -10.52
C ALA A 109 11.44 14.12 -9.77
N LYS A 110 11.57 15.14 -8.94
CA LYS A 110 12.57 15.16 -7.88
C LYS A 110 12.05 14.30 -6.71
N ILE A 111 12.81 13.28 -6.31
CA ILE A 111 12.42 12.34 -5.26
C ILE A 111 13.14 12.65 -3.95
N ILE A 112 12.39 13.02 -2.93
CA ILE A 112 12.89 13.05 -1.55
C ILE A 112 12.69 11.67 -0.92
N MET A 113 13.77 10.94 -0.79
CA MET A 113 13.81 9.61 -0.18
C MET A 113 13.89 9.72 1.34
N ALA A 114 12.73 9.70 2.00
CA ALA A 114 12.62 9.83 3.45
C ALA A 114 12.78 8.45 4.12
N CYS A 115 14.01 8.13 4.54
CA CYS A 115 14.38 6.78 4.99
C CYS A 115 15.11 6.79 6.33
N ARG A 116 14.88 5.77 7.16
CA ARG A 116 15.57 5.60 8.44
C ARG A 116 17.05 5.23 8.25
N ASP A 117 17.30 4.24 7.39
CA ASP A 117 18.66 3.81 7.02
C ASP A 117 19.12 4.60 5.79
N THR A 118 19.81 5.71 6.06
CA THR A 118 20.32 6.59 5.00
C THR A 118 21.40 5.93 4.16
N LYS A 119 22.22 5.03 4.71
CA LYS A 119 23.29 4.37 3.95
C LYS A 119 22.72 3.50 2.82
N THR A 120 21.72 2.68 3.14
CA THR A 120 21.02 1.86 2.12
C THR A 120 20.22 2.74 1.15
N ALA A 121 19.64 3.83 1.65
CA ALA A 121 18.90 4.79 0.81
C ALA A 121 19.82 5.49 -0.19
N GLU A 122 21.02 5.94 0.19
CA GLU A 122 21.98 6.59 -0.72
C GLU A 122 22.44 5.65 -1.82
N LYS A 123 22.75 4.39 -1.50
CA LYS A 123 23.04 3.38 -2.52
C LYS A 123 21.88 3.23 -3.51
N THR A 124 20.65 3.18 -3.00
CA THR A 124 19.45 3.06 -3.83
C THR A 124 19.21 4.32 -4.67
N ALA A 125 19.47 5.51 -4.12
CA ALA A 125 19.36 6.78 -4.82
C ALA A 125 20.34 6.83 -6.00
N HIS A 126 21.60 6.43 -5.79
CA HIS A 126 22.59 6.32 -6.86
C HIS A 126 22.20 5.31 -7.93
N GLU A 127 21.71 4.12 -7.55
CA GLU A 127 21.22 3.12 -8.51
C GLU A 127 20.10 3.70 -9.39
N ILE A 128 19.06 4.30 -8.80
CA ILE A 128 17.93 4.86 -9.56
C ILE A 128 18.36 6.08 -10.37
N SER A 129 19.21 6.95 -9.84
CA SER A 129 19.68 8.14 -10.56
C SER A 129 20.50 7.75 -11.79
N ASN A 130 21.36 6.72 -11.68
CA ASN A 130 22.11 6.20 -12.84
C ASN A 130 21.20 5.61 -13.93
N GLU A 131 20.09 4.97 -13.54
CA GLU A 131 19.15 4.38 -14.49
C GLU A 131 18.21 5.41 -15.14
N THR A 132 17.78 6.41 -14.37
CA THR A 132 16.70 7.33 -14.78
C THR A 132 17.19 8.72 -15.15
N GLY A 133 18.41 9.09 -14.77
CA GLY A 133 18.93 10.46 -14.84
C GLY A 133 18.25 11.45 -13.89
N GLY A 134 17.43 10.96 -12.95
CA GLY A 134 16.61 11.79 -12.06
C GLY A 134 17.35 12.31 -10.82
N ASP A 135 16.75 13.32 -10.18
CA ASP A 135 17.22 13.94 -8.93
C ASP A 135 16.60 13.21 -7.72
N LEU A 136 17.44 12.49 -6.96
CA LEU A 136 17.05 11.78 -5.75
C LEU A 136 17.85 12.30 -4.56
N VAL A 137 17.15 12.81 -3.55
CA VAL A 137 17.74 13.37 -2.33
C VAL A 137 17.34 12.51 -1.14
N VAL A 138 18.32 11.94 -0.45
CA VAL A 138 18.07 11.16 0.77
C VAL A 138 17.98 12.08 1.98
N MET A 139 16.97 11.84 2.81
CA MET A 139 16.78 12.54 4.07
C MET A 139 16.42 11.54 5.17
N LYS A 140 17.05 11.69 6.34
CA LYS A 140 16.81 10.80 7.48
C LYS A 140 15.40 11.01 8.02
N LEU A 141 14.63 9.93 8.10
CA LEU A 141 13.31 9.91 8.74
C LEU A 141 13.13 8.57 9.47
N ASP A 142 13.03 8.61 10.79
CA ASP A 142 12.52 7.49 11.59
C ASP A 142 11.08 7.79 12.04
N LEU A 143 10.12 7.02 11.51
CA LEU A 143 8.70 7.15 11.86
C LEU A 143 8.38 6.61 13.27
N ALA A 144 9.31 5.89 13.91
CA ALA A 144 9.19 5.45 15.29
C ALA A 144 9.77 6.47 16.29
N SER A 145 9.98 7.73 15.87
CA SER A 145 10.47 8.82 16.70
C SER A 145 9.80 10.14 16.29
N LEU A 146 8.94 10.70 17.15
CA LEU A 146 8.29 11.99 16.88
C LEU A 146 9.32 13.11 16.74
N SER A 147 10.43 13.04 17.48
CA SER A 147 11.54 13.98 17.35
C SER A 147 12.20 13.90 15.97
N SER A 148 12.44 12.69 15.44
CA SER A 148 12.96 12.51 14.09
C SER A 148 12.01 13.04 13.03
N ILE A 149 10.70 12.86 13.19
CA ILE A 149 9.68 13.34 12.26
C ILE A 149 9.67 14.88 12.22
N ARG A 150 9.72 15.53 13.39
CA ARG A 150 9.77 16.99 13.50
C ARG A 150 11.06 17.57 12.88
N ALA A 151 12.21 16.93 13.15
CA ALA A 151 13.48 17.32 12.55
C ALA A 151 13.45 17.18 11.02
N PHE A 152 12.97 16.05 10.49
CA PHE A 152 12.80 15.85 9.05
C PHE A 152 11.92 16.94 8.42
N ALA A 153 10.76 17.21 9.01
CA ALA A 153 9.84 18.22 8.48
C ALA A 153 10.44 19.63 8.52
N ALA A 154 11.17 19.99 9.59
CA ALA A 154 11.85 21.27 9.71
C ALA A 154 12.96 21.43 8.67
N ASP A 155 13.76 20.39 8.43
CA ASP A 155 14.83 20.43 7.43
C ASP A 155 14.29 20.41 6.01
N LEU A 156 13.19 19.70 5.75
CA LEU A 156 12.55 19.70 4.44
C LEU A 156 11.99 21.07 4.10
N LYS A 157 11.35 21.76 5.06
CA LYS A 157 10.86 23.15 4.90
C LYS A 157 11.96 24.16 4.58
N LYS A 158 13.21 23.90 4.97
CA LYS A 158 14.35 24.75 4.62
C LYS A 158 14.84 24.51 3.19
N LYS A 159 14.69 23.29 2.68
CA LYS A 159 15.25 22.85 1.39
C LYS A 159 14.25 22.95 0.24
N GLU A 160 12.97 22.70 0.52
CA GLU A 160 11.90 22.69 -0.46
C GLU A 160 10.87 23.76 -0.12
N SER A 161 10.52 24.58 -1.11
CA SER A 161 9.45 25.56 -0.98
C SER A 161 8.06 24.95 -1.18
N LYS A 162 7.98 23.78 -1.83
CA LYS A 162 6.71 23.11 -2.15
C LYS A 162 6.89 21.60 -2.35
N ILE A 163 5.83 20.85 -2.05
CA ILE A 163 5.72 19.42 -2.35
C ILE A 163 4.45 19.22 -3.18
N HIS A 164 4.50 18.33 -4.18
CA HIS A 164 3.35 18.04 -5.04
C HIS A 164 2.73 16.69 -4.69
N ILE A 165 3.54 15.73 -4.24
CA ILE A 165 3.08 14.39 -3.90
C ILE A 165 3.76 13.92 -2.62
N LEU A 166 2.97 13.51 -1.62
CA LEU A 166 3.42 12.84 -0.41
C LEU A 166 2.92 11.39 -0.42
N ILE A 167 3.85 10.42 -0.35
CA ILE A 167 3.53 9.00 -0.30
C ILE A 167 3.97 8.42 1.05
N ASN A 168 2.99 8.24 1.94
CA ASN A 168 3.11 7.54 3.22
C ASN A 168 3.16 6.01 2.97
N ASN A 169 4.29 5.54 2.46
CA ASN A 169 4.53 4.15 2.06
C ASN A 169 5.14 3.27 3.16
N ALA A 170 5.92 3.84 4.08
CA ALA A 170 6.70 3.05 5.02
C ALA A 170 5.81 2.22 5.95
N GLY A 171 6.37 1.16 6.52
CA GLY A 171 5.66 0.43 7.56
C GLY A 171 6.41 -0.77 8.06
N VAL A 172 5.91 -1.31 9.17
CA VAL A 172 6.36 -2.54 9.81
C VAL A 172 5.16 -3.47 9.98
N MET A 173 5.40 -4.77 9.92
CA MET A 173 4.35 -5.78 9.90
C MET A 173 4.67 -6.94 10.83
N MET A 174 3.70 -7.27 11.69
CA MET A 174 3.70 -8.44 12.56
C MET A 174 5.01 -8.60 13.34
N CYS A 175 5.61 -7.49 13.78
CA CYS A 175 6.81 -7.52 14.60
C CYS A 175 6.49 -8.00 16.02
N PRO A 176 7.47 -8.53 16.77
CA PRO A 176 7.34 -8.75 18.21
C PRO A 176 6.96 -7.44 18.94
N PHE A 177 6.32 -7.55 20.11
CA PHE A 177 5.96 -6.38 20.90
C PHE A 177 7.20 -5.53 21.20
N LYS A 178 7.14 -4.28 20.75
CA LYS A 178 8.15 -3.25 21.01
C LYS A 178 7.42 -1.92 21.08
N LYS A 179 8.03 -0.97 21.80
CA LYS A 179 7.58 0.41 21.82
C LYS A 179 8.47 1.28 20.92
N THR A 180 7.90 2.33 20.34
CA THR A 180 8.63 3.42 19.69
C THR A 180 9.44 4.21 20.73
N GLU A 181 10.28 5.16 20.29
CA GLU A 181 11.00 6.04 21.23
C GLU A 181 10.03 6.83 22.14
N ASP A 182 8.86 7.17 21.60
CA ASP A 182 7.80 7.90 22.30
C ASP A 182 6.81 7.00 23.07
N GLY A 183 7.08 5.69 23.16
CA GLY A 183 6.30 4.76 23.98
C GLY A 183 5.06 4.14 23.32
N PHE A 184 4.82 4.38 22.02
CA PHE A 184 3.70 3.77 21.30
C PHE A 184 3.99 2.32 20.91
N GLU A 185 2.96 1.49 20.74
CA GLU A 185 3.12 0.19 20.09
C GLU A 185 3.75 0.38 18.69
N MET A 186 4.75 -0.44 18.35
CA MET A 186 5.60 -0.25 17.17
C MET A 186 4.85 -0.15 15.83
N GLN A 187 3.84 -0.99 15.59
CA GLN A 187 3.08 -0.99 14.33
C GLN A 187 2.15 0.22 14.23
N MET A 188 1.40 0.54 15.28
CA MET A 188 0.53 1.73 15.32
C MET A 188 1.35 3.03 15.30
N GLY A 189 2.44 3.06 16.09
CA GLY A 189 3.43 4.14 16.13
C GLY A 189 4.03 4.45 14.78
N THR A 190 4.58 3.44 14.10
CA THR A 190 5.26 3.64 12.82
C THR A 190 4.27 3.83 11.66
N ASN A 191 3.26 2.96 11.55
CA ASN A 191 2.42 2.90 10.35
C ASN A 191 1.39 4.03 10.31
N HIS A 192 0.89 4.46 11.48
CA HIS A 192 -0.19 5.44 11.60
C HIS A 192 0.28 6.74 12.28
N PHE A 193 0.68 6.73 13.57
CA PHE A 193 0.99 7.98 14.29
C PHE A 193 2.15 8.75 13.67
N GLY A 194 3.20 8.07 13.23
CA GLY A 194 4.35 8.69 12.58
C GLY A 194 3.95 9.39 11.27
N HIS A 195 3.16 8.73 10.43
CA HIS A 195 2.63 9.33 9.20
C HIS A 195 1.59 10.41 9.46
N PHE A 196 0.78 10.26 10.50
CA PHE A 196 -0.19 11.27 10.92
C PHE A 196 0.53 12.58 11.27
N LEU A 197 1.56 12.51 12.12
CA LEU A 197 2.36 13.68 12.46
C LEU A 197 3.08 14.23 11.23
N LEU A 198 3.75 13.38 10.45
CA LEU A 198 4.47 13.79 9.25
C LEU A 198 3.56 14.55 8.28
N THR A 199 2.40 13.98 7.96
CA THR A 199 1.45 14.58 7.01
C THR A 199 1.00 15.95 7.50
N ASN A 200 0.56 16.06 8.75
CA ASN A 200 0.11 17.35 9.32
C ASN A 200 1.23 18.40 9.34
N LEU A 201 2.48 18.02 9.65
CA LEU A 201 3.61 18.95 9.61
C LEU A 201 3.97 19.41 8.19
N LEU A 202 3.71 18.59 7.17
CA LEU A 202 3.98 18.89 5.77
C LEU A 202 2.80 19.51 5.03
N LEU A 203 1.59 19.51 5.60
CA LEU A 203 0.41 20.16 5.01
C LEU A 203 0.69 21.61 4.56
N PRO A 204 1.43 22.46 5.28
CA PRO A 204 1.72 23.82 4.82
C PRO A 204 2.63 23.91 3.58
N LEU A 205 3.39 22.85 3.25
CA LEU A 205 4.17 22.75 2.00
C LEU A 205 3.36 22.16 0.84
N LEU A 206 2.20 21.58 1.16
CA LEU A 206 1.22 21.07 0.22
C LEU A 206 0.20 22.20 -0.02
N SER A 207 -0.34 22.33 -1.24
CA SER A 207 -1.36 23.36 -1.57
C SER A 207 -0.88 24.83 -1.51
N HIS A 208 0.08 25.17 -2.36
CA HIS A 208 0.32 26.56 -2.80
C HIS A 208 -0.58 26.96 -3.98
N GLY A 209 -1.89 26.70 -3.90
CA GLY A 209 -2.85 26.97 -4.98
C GLY A 209 -2.70 26.06 -6.21
N GLN A 210 -1.89 25.00 -6.12
CA GLN A 210 -1.72 23.99 -7.16
C GLN A 210 -2.19 22.61 -6.69
N PRO A 211 -2.57 21.71 -7.63
CA PRO A 211 -2.93 20.34 -7.29
C PRO A 211 -1.80 19.63 -6.55
N ALA A 212 -2.12 19.03 -5.41
CA ALA A 212 -1.20 18.19 -4.65
C ALA A 212 -1.87 16.87 -4.28
N ARG A 213 -1.10 15.83 -3.97
CA ARG A 213 -1.62 14.49 -3.69
C ARG A 213 -1.00 13.90 -2.43
N ILE A 214 -1.82 13.33 -1.57
CA ILE A 214 -1.36 12.56 -0.39
C ILE A 214 -1.85 11.12 -0.54
N ILE A 215 -0.92 10.18 -0.59
CA ILE A 215 -1.20 8.76 -0.77
C ILE A 215 -0.74 8.01 0.49
N THR A 216 -1.64 7.27 1.12
CA THR A 216 -1.34 6.45 2.31
C THR A 216 -1.47 4.97 2.02
N VAL A 217 -0.37 4.23 2.16
CA VAL A 217 -0.33 2.79 1.89
C VAL A 217 -0.92 2.02 3.08
N SER A 218 -2.09 1.44 2.84
CA SER A 218 -2.79 0.51 3.72
C SER A 218 -2.49 -0.95 3.31
N SER A 219 -3.42 -1.87 3.52
CA SER A 219 -3.33 -3.30 3.19
C SER A 219 -4.71 -3.93 3.20
N LEU A 220 -4.91 -5.06 2.51
CA LEU A 220 -6.10 -5.90 2.69
C LEU A 220 -6.34 -6.29 4.16
N ALA A 221 -5.29 -6.29 5.00
CA ALA A 221 -5.39 -6.49 6.44
C ALA A 221 -6.35 -5.49 7.13
N HIS A 222 -6.57 -4.30 6.55
CA HIS A 222 -7.51 -3.32 7.11
C HIS A 222 -8.94 -3.86 7.22
N THR A 223 -9.32 -4.80 6.35
CA THR A 223 -10.67 -5.39 6.32
C THR A 223 -11.03 -6.18 7.57
N ARG A 224 -10.01 -6.58 8.36
CA ARG A 224 -10.15 -7.34 9.62
C ARG A 224 -9.78 -6.51 10.85
N GLY A 225 -9.38 -5.26 10.64
CA GLY A 225 -9.03 -4.34 11.72
C GLY A 225 -10.26 -3.86 12.48
N VAL A 226 -10.05 -3.50 13.74
CA VAL A 226 -11.01 -2.83 14.62
C VAL A 226 -10.21 -1.87 15.49
N ILE A 227 -10.47 -0.57 15.41
CA ILE A 227 -9.70 0.42 16.17
C ILE A 227 -9.91 0.20 17.68
N PRO A 228 -8.88 -0.20 18.44
CA PRO A 228 -9.03 -0.58 19.83
C PRO A 228 -8.89 0.66 20.71
N PHE A 229 -9.87 1.57 20.69
CA PHE A 229 -9.79 2.85 21.41
C PHE A 229 -9.43 2.72 22.91
N ASP A 230 -9.78 1.60 23.54
CA ASP A 230 -9.50 1.33 24.96
C ASP A 230 -8.13 0.68 25.22
N ASP A 231 -7.39 0.30 24.17
CA ASP A 231 -6.06 -0.29 24.25
C ASP A 231 -5.25 -0.14 22.94
N MET A 232 -5.12 1.10 22.45
CA MET A 232 -4.38 1.40 21.22
C MET A 232 -2.88 1.05 21.30
N MET A 233 -2.35 0.88 22.51
CA MET A 233 -0.94 0.55 22.77
C MET A 233 -0.71 -0.93 23.07
N TYR A 234 -1.77 -1.77 23.04
CA TYR A 234 -1.70 -3.20 23.30
C TYR A 234 -1.07 -3.56 24.66
N GLU A 235 -1.43 -2.84 25.71
CA GLU A 235 -0.94 -3.05 27.07
C GLU A 235 -1.65 -4.20 27.79
N LYS A 236 -2.85 -4.59 27.34
CA LYS A 236 -3.65 -5.67 27.94
C LYS A 236 -3.41 -7.05 27.28
N GLY A 237 -2.53 -7.10 26.27
CA GLY A 237 -2.16 -8.33 25.57
C GLY A 237 -1.89 -8.05 24.10
N TYR A 238 -0.68 -8.40 23.63
CA TYR A 238 -0.26 -8.11 22.26
C TYR A 238 -0.54 -9.26 21.29
N ASP A 239 -1.31 -8.97 20.25
CA ASP A 239 -1.45 -9.81 19.06
C ASP A 239 -0.84 -9.06 17.86
N LYS A 240 0.27 -9.60 17.34
CA LYS A 240 1.03 -8.99 16.24
C LYS A 240 0.24 -8.86 14.94
N VAL A 241 -0.72 -9.74 14.68
CA VAL A 241 -1.57 -9.71 13.48
C VAL A 241 -2.62 -8.65 13.66
N LYS A 242 -3.31 -8.64 14.81
CA LYS A 242 -4.33 -7.61 15.10
C LYS A 242 -3.74 -6.22 15.15
N ALA A 243 -2.56 -6.03 15.75
CA ALA A 243 -1.89 -4.73 15.75
C ALA A 243 -1.60 -4.22 14.33
N TYR A 244 -1.19 -5.13 13.43
CA TYR A 244 -1.00 -4.80 12.02
C TYR A 244 -2.32 -4.43 11.33
N GLU A 245 -3.34 -5.30 11.43
CA GLU A 245 -4.67 -5.09 10.86
C GLU A 245 -5.26 -3.74 11.30
N ASN A 246 -5.15 -3.44 12.60
CA ASN A 246 -5.63 -2.19 13.20
C ASN A 246 -4.84 -0.97 12.69
N SER A 247 -3.52 -1.06 12.58
CA SER A 247 -2.71 0.03 12.02
C SER A 247 -3.06 0.33 10.55
N LYS A 248 -3.46 -0.70 9.78
CA LYS A 248 -3.85 -0.53 8.38
C LYS A 248 -5.28 -0.02 8.23
N LEU A 249 -6.19 -0.38 9.13
CA LEU A 249 -7.49 0.28 9.24
C LEU A 249 -7.35 1.77 9.61
N ALA A 250 -6.46 2.08 10.57
CA ALA A 250 -6.18 3.45 10.98
C ALA A 250 -5.73 4.33 9.80
N ASN A 251 -4.90 3.79 8.90
CA ASN A 251 -4.50 4.48 7.66
C ASN A 251 -5.67 4.81 6.72
N VAL A 252 -6.69 3.94 6.60
CA VAL A 252 -7.86 4.21 5.75
C VAL A 252 -8.76 5.27 6.38
N LEU A 253 -9.02 5.14 7.68
CA LEU A 253 -9.79 6.13 8.45
C LEU A 253 -9.07 7.51 8.48
N PHE A 254 -7.75 7.51 8.56
CA PHE A 254 -6.94 8.72 8.44
C PHE A 254 -7.15 9.42 7.11
N THR A 255 -7.01 8.70 5.99
CA THR A 255 -7.26 9.27 4.65
C THR A 255 -8.68 9.80 4.54
N ARG A 256 -9.67 9.06 5.04
CA ARG A 256 -11.08 9.47 5.04
C ARG A 256 -11.29 10.80 5.80
N GLN A 257 -10.75 10.91 7.00
CA GLN A 257 -10.89 12.13 7.79
C GLN A 257 -10.07 13.29 7.22
N LEU A 258 -8.89 13.01 6.67
CA LEU A 258 -8.07 14.00 5.97
C LEU A 258 -8.80 14.56 4.75
N ALA A 259 -9.48 13.72 3.96
CA ALA A 259 -10.26 14.13 2.80
C ALA A 259 -11.35 15.13 3.18
N LYS A 260 -12.04 14.89 4.30
CA LYS A 260 -13.05 15.80 4.84
C LYS A 260 -12.46 17.13 5.28
N ARG A 261 -11.33 17.10 5.99
CA ARG A 261 -10.65 18.30 6.49
C ARG A 261 -10.05 19.15 5.37
N LEU A 262 -9.65 18.54 4.26
CA LEU A 262 -9.09 19.22 3.09
C LEU A 262 -10.14 19.57 2.02
N LYS A 263 -11.43 19.37 2.30
CA LYS A 263 -12.51 19.72 1.37
C LYS A 263 -12.44 21.21 1.02
N GLY A 264 -12.44 21.52 -0.28
CA GLY A 264 -12.32 22.88 -0.80
C GLY A 264 -10.88 23.32 -1.09
N THR A 265 -9.88 22.51 -0.75
CA THR A 265 -8.49 22.71 -1.20
C THR A 265 -8.23 22.02 -2.54
N SER A 266 -7.07 22.26 -3.14
CA SER A 266 -6.58 21.54 -4.32
C SER A 266 -5.82 20.25 -3.98
N ILE A 267 -5.82 19.81 -2.71
CA ILE A 267 -5.16 18.58 -2.29
C ILE A 267 -6.10 17.40 -2.45
N GLU A 268 -5.70 16.44 -3.27
CA GLU A 268 -6.35 15.14 -3.35
C GLU A 268 -5.72 14.14 -2.38
N VAL A 269 -6.53 13.30 -1.74
CA VAL A 269 -6.04 12.27 -0.81
C VAL A 269 -6.57 10.89 -1.11
N PHE A 270 -5.69 9.90 -0.96
CA PHE A 270 -5.93 8.53 -1.34
C PHE A 270 -5.35 7.56 -0.30
N SER A 271 -5.99 6.42 -0.15
CA SER A 271 -5.47 5.26 0.53
C SER A 271 -5.49 4.08 -0.43
N LEU A 272 -4.59 3.12 -0.25
CA LEU A 272 -4.53 1.98 -1.16
C LEU A 272 -4.02 0.71 -0.52
N HIS A 273 -4.26 -0.41 -1.21
CA HIS A 273 -3.58 -1.68 -0.95
C HIS A 273 -2.70 -2.09 -2.15
N PRO A 274 -1.43 -2.46 -1.91
CA PRO A 274 -0.52 -2.85 -2.98
C PRO A 274 -0.64 -4.32 -3.44
N GLY A 275 -1.59 -5.10 -2.90
CA GLY A 275 -1.60 -6.57 -3.09
C GLY A 275 -0.76 -7.31 -2.04
N ALA A 276 -0.76 -8.64 -2.11
CA ALA A 276 0.19 -9.47 -1.39
C ALA A 276 1.55 -9.42 -2.12
N VAL A 277 2.49 -8.64 -1.59
CA VAL A 277 3.77 -8.36 -2.25
C VAL A 277 4.92 -9.07 -1.55
N GLN A 278 5.81 -9.71 -2.32
CA GLN A 278 7.06 -10.26 -1.82
C GLN A 278 8.01 -9.11 -1.48
N SER A 279 7.95 -8.64 -0.23
CA SER A 279 8.75 -7.53 0.24
C SER A 279 9.44 -7.86 1.57
N ASN A 280 10.49 -7.11 1.88
CA ASN A 280 11.20 -7.20 3.16
C ASN A 280 10.30 -6.97 4.39
N LEU A 281 9.08 -6.46 4.19
CA LEU A 281 8.06 -6.31 5.23
C LEU A 281 7.65 -7.66 5.83
N GLY A 282 7.71 -8.75 5.04
CA GLY A 282 7.38 -10.12 5.47
C GLY A 282 8.44 -10.81 6.32
N ARG A 283 9.59 -10.18 6.62
CA ARG A 283 10.72 -10.84 7.30
C ARG A 283 10.39 -11.48 8.65
N HIS A 284 9.38 -10.96 9.36
CA HIS A 284 8.92 -11.49 10.67
C HIS A 284 7.80 -12.54 10.55
N VAL A 285 7.25 -12.73 9.35
CA VAL A 285 6.20 -13.70 9.04
C VAL A 285 6.78 -14.92 8.33
N LEU A 286 7.73 -14.69 7.42
CA LEU A 286 8.14 -15.68 6.43
C LEU A 286 9.34 -16.53 6.84
N GLY A 287 10.10 -16.21 7.90
CA GLY A 287 11.40 -16.88 8.11
C GLY A 287 12.27 -16.86 6.84
N GLN A 288 13.37 -17.61 6.80
CA GLN A 288 14.11 -17.84 5.55
C GLN A 288 13.40 -18.89 4.67
N TRP A 289 12.11 -18.77 4.41
CA TRP A 289 11.44 -19.67 3.49
C TRP A 289 11.90 -19.31 2.07
N SER A 290 12.70 -20.18 1.46
CA SER A 290 12.90 -20.14 0.01
C SER A 290 11.52 -20.31 -0.62
N ALA A 291 11.01 -19.25 -1.24
CA ALA A 291 9.73 -19.31 -1.91
C ALA A 291 9.83 -20.41 -2.97
N SER A 292 9.10 -21.51 -2.79
CA SER A 292 8.94 -22.49 -3.86
C SER A 292 8.34 -21.78 -5.07
N THR A 293 8.76 -22.17 -6.28
CA THR A 293 8.33 -21.56 -7.55
C THR A 293 6.81 -21.48 -7.73
N LEU A 294 6.04 -22.27 -6.98
CA LEU A 294 4.57 -22.26 -7.00
C LEU A 294 3.97 -21.11 -6.17
N ILE A 295 4.61 -20.70 -5.06
CA ILE A 295 4.12 -19.61 -4.22
C ILE A 295 4.30 -18.25 -4.91
N THR A 296 5.36 -18.10 -5.71
CA THR A 296 5.62 -16.86 -6.48
C THR A 296 4.58 -16.60 -7.57
N LEU A 297 3.77 -17.59 -7.96
CA LEU A 297 2.64 -17.39 -8.87
C LEU A 297 1.48 -16.61 -8.22
N PHE A 298 1.41 -16.61 -6.89
CA PHE A 298 0.31 -16.01 -6.12
C PHE A 298 0.74 -14.77 -5.32
N ILE A 299 1.97 -14.31 -5.48
CA ILE A 299 2.51 -13.14 -4.78
C ILE A 299 3.03 -12.15 -5.82
N LYS A 300 2.68 -10.88 -5.65
CA LYS A 300 3.16 -9.79 -6.50
C LYS A 300 4.64 -9.52 -6.27
N THR A 301 5.33 -9.20 -7.36
CA THR A 301 6.62 -8.52 -7.32
C THR A 301 6.47 -7.11 -6.72
N THR A 302 7.59 -6.51 -6.32
CA THR A 302 7.58 -5.13 -5.81
C THR A 302 7.19 -4.10 -6.86
N ALA A 303 7.50 -4.36 -8.14
CA ALA A 303 7.11 -3.51 -9.27
C ALA A 303 5.60 -3.55 -9.52
N GLU A 304 4.99 -4.74 -9.47
CA GLU A 304 3.53 -4.90 -9.52
C GLU A 304 2.85 -4.28 -8.30
N GLY A 305 3.44 -4.43 -7.11
CA GLY A 305 2.95 -3.81 -5.88
C GLY A 305 2.97 -2.28 -5.89
N ALA A 306 3.89 -1.66 -6.64
CA ALA A 306 4.00 -0.21 -6.76
C ALA A 306 2.93 0.41 -7.67
N GLN A 307 2.31 -0.38 -8.56
CA GLN A 307 1.43 0.14 -9.62
C GLN A 307 0.27 0.96 -9.08
N THR A 308 -0.37 0.54 -7.99
CA THR A 308 -1.50 1.30 -7.42
C THR A 308 -1.04 2.61 -6.78
N SER A 309 0.16 2.65 -6.18
CA SER A 309 0.76 3.90 -5.66
C SER A 309 1.06 4.87 -6.78
N ILE A 310 1.64 4.37 -7.88
CA ILE A 310 1.93 5.15 -9.10
C ILE A 310 0.62 5.67 -9.71
N PHE A 311 -0.39 4.81 -9.84
CA PHE A 311 -1.72 5.21 -10.33
C PHE A 311 -2.34 6.32 -9.47
N CYS A 312 -2.27 6.21 -8.14
CA CYS A 312 -2.75 7.25 -7.24
C CYS A 312 -1.96 8.56 -7.38
N ALA A 313 -0.65 8.48 -7.59
CA ALA A 313 0.21 9.63 -7.82
C ALA A 313 -0.10 10.36 -9.15
N LEU A 314 -0.54 9.65 -10.19
CA LEU A 314 -0.63 10.20 -11.55
C LEU A 314 -2.07 10.46 -12.04
N GLU A 315 -2.96 9.49 -11.87
CA GLU A 315 -4.24 9.40 -12.61
C GLU A 315 -5.48 9.38 -11.70
N ALA A 316 -5.36 8.86 -10.48
CA ALA A 316 -6.53 8.73 -9.61
C ALA A 316 -7.24 10.07 -9.41
N ARG A 317 -8.56 9.99 -9.29
CA ARG A 317 -9.44 11.12 -8.99
C ARG A 317 -10.07 10.89 -7.63
N GLN A 318 -10.11 11.94 -6.81
CA GLN A 318 -10.67 11.81 -5.48
C GLN A 318 -12.16 11.49 -5.53
N GLN A 319 -12.52 10.30 -5.05
CA GLN A 319 -13.91 9.84 -4.91
C GLN A 319 -14.03 8.93 -3.69
N GLU A 320 -15.16 8.98 -3.00
CA GLU A 320 -15.48 8.12 -1.85
C GLU A 320 -15.51 6.64 -2.30
N PRO A 321 -14.84 5.70 -1.60
CA PRO A 321 -14.35 5.79 -0.22
C PRO A 321 -12.87 6.20 -0.08
N HIS A 322 -12.28 6.86 -1.09
CA HIS A 322 -10.86 7.27 -1.13
C HIS A 322 -9.88 6.09 -1.01
N TYR A 323 -10.31 4.89 -1.35
CA TYR A 323 -9.54 3.65 -1.25
C TYR A 323 -9.37 3.01 -2.63
N PHE A 324 -8.15 2.58 -2.94
CA PHE A 324 -7.76 2.06 -4.25
C PHE A 324 -7.05 0.71 -4.15
N SER A 325 -7.25 -0.14 -5.15
CA SER A 325 -6.55 -1.42 -5.33
C SER A 325 -6.45 -1.70 -6.82
N ASP A 326 -5.33 -2.27 -7.26
CA ASP A 326 -5.14 -2.72 -8.64
C ASP A 326 -5.41 -1.61 -9.68
N CYS A 327 -4.91 -0.40 -9.39
CA CYS A 327 -5.08 0.80 -10.24
C CYS A 327 -6.56 1.19 -10.50
N ALA A 328 -7.46 0.79 -9.61
CA ALA A 328 -8.87 1.13 -9.66
C ALA A 328 -9.40 1.48 -8.26
N GLN A 329 -10.62 2.02 -8.21
CA GLN A 329 -11.31 2.22 -6.95
C GLN A 329 -11.54 0.87 -6.27
N GLY A 330 -11.06 0.74 -5.03
CA GLY A 330 -11.17 -0.47 -4.24
C GLY A 330 -12.38 -0.44 -3.31
N TYR A 331 -12.72 -1.60 -2.78
CA TYR A 331 -13.74 -1.73 -1.74
C TYR A 331 -13.14 -1.49 -0.35
N ALA A 332 -13.66 -0.49 0.36
CA ALA A 332 -13.39 -0.28 1.78
C ALA A 332 -14.52 -0.91 2.62
N VAL A 333 -14.18 -1.68 3.65
CA VAL A 333 -15.20 -2.28 4.55
C VAL A 333 -15.98 -1.22 5.33
N SER A 334 -17.14 -1.57 5.88
CA SER A 334 -17.98 -0.63 6.67
C SER A 334 -17.20 0.06 7.80
N ALA A 335 -16.36 -0.69 8.53
CA ALA A 335 -15.50 -0.15 9.58
C ALA A 335 -14.50 0.92 9.08
N ALA A 336 -14.14 0.90 7.80
CA ALA A 336 -13.26 1.88 7.16
C ALA A 336 -14.02 3.10 6.60
N GLN A 337 -15.36 3.06 6.61
CA GLN A 337 -16.26 4.13 6.19
C GLN A 337 -16.97 4.80 7.39
N ASP A 338 -16.60 4.44 8.62
CA ASP A 338 -17.17 4.99 9.84
C ASP A 338 -16.59 6.38 10.14
N ASP A 339 -17.42 7.39 9.95
CA ASP A 339 -17.08 8.80 10.13
C ASP A 339 -16.83 9.19 11.59
N GLU A 340 -17.55 8.56 12.52
CA GLU A 340 -17.39 8.83 13.95
C GLU A 340 -16.09 8.23 14.45
N ALA A 341 -15.79 6.98 14.04
CA ALA A 341 -14.52 6.35 14.34
C ALA A 341 -13.34 7.12 13.72
N ALA A 342 -13.48 7.63 12.49
CA ALA A 342 -12.45 8.42 11.83
C ALA A 342 -12.13 9.72 12.58
N GLU A 343 -13.16 10.48 12.99
CA GLU A 343 -12.99 11.71 13.77
C GLU A 343 -12.45 11.42 15.19
N LYS A 344 -12.92 10.36 15.85
CA LYS A 344 -12.41 9.94 17.16
C LYS A 344 -10.93 9.55 17.09
N LEU A 345 -10.55 8.80 16.06
CA LEU A 345 -9.16 8.42 15.80
C LEU A 345 -8.30 9.66 15.53
N TRP A 346 -8.79 10.62 14.74
CA TRP A 346 -8.07 11.86 14.46
C TRP A 346 -7.73 12.64 15.74
N LYS A 347 -8.72 12.92 16.59
CA LYS A 347 -8.51 13.64 17.86
C LYS A 347 -7.54 12.90 18.79
N LEU A 348 -7.66 11.57 18.85
CA LEU A 348 -6.74 10.75 19.61
C LEU A 348 -5.32 10.85 19.05
N SER A 349 -5.16 10.79 17.72
CA SER A 349 -3.88 10.93 17.06
C SER A 349 -3.24 12.30 17.30
N GLU A 350 -3.99 13.41 17.21
CA GLU A 350 -3.49 14.77 17.55
C GLU A 350 -2.90 14.80 18.97
N LYS A 351 -3.67 14.31 19.95
CA LYS A 351 -3.22 14.23 21.34
C LYS A 351 -1.98 13.36 21.49
N MET A 352 -1.94 12.19 20.86
CA MET A 352 -0.82 11.25 20.96
C MET A 352 0.48 11.85 20.40
N VAL A 353 0.41 12.57 19.28
CA VAL A 353 1.62 13.12 18.63
C VAL A 353 1.97 14.54 19.08
N GLY A 354 1.14 15.16 19.93
CA GLY A 354 1.31 16.52 20.42
C GLY A 354 1.13 17.57 19.32
N LEU A 355 0.01 17.50 18.60
CA LEU A 355 -0.46 18.53 17.67
C LEU A 355 -1.61 19.36 18.24
#